data_AF-A0AAP7CD00-F1
#
_entry.id   AF-A0AAP7CD00-F1
#
_cell.length_a   1.000
_cell.length_b   1.000
_cell.length_c   1.000
_cell.angle_alpha   90.00
_cell.angle_beta   90.00
_cell.angle_gamma   90.00
#
_symmetry.space_group_name_H-M   'P 1'
#
loop_
_entity.id
_entity.type
_entity.pdbx_description
1 polymer ?
#
loop_
_entity_poly.entity_id
_entity_poly.type
_entity_poly.pdbx_seq_one_letter_code
_entity_poly.pdbx_strand_id
1 'polypeptide(L)'
;MQLPKYGPAWAGALMGTSIASTLSGLHGFRLCQIAFALCAAVLLAVFTVGARHEPPRQQNMAAWGMYTMGLLSCGSAWTALTANDGFQLASWWIGAPLSALVCLWQLWAFWKRPSLYGKPAFPWGLALVTPMVAATSGGQLSDEHGALYHYVGVVCFWLTLTTAIPLFAYCFWSFMRHRYHPSGAAAGTAWIPLGVVGQSTAASTVLFDAHLYGIVMFVIGVPCSLFAMYCFYQAVVAISPYGPGWWGATFV
;
A
#
# COMPACT_ATOMS: atom_id res chain seq x y z
N MET A 1 1.09 24.39 -8.12
CA MET A 1 0.23 23.20 -8.06
C MET A 1 -0.80 23.41 -6.96
N GLN A 2 -2.09 23.23 -7.23
CA GLN A 2 -3.07 23.12 -6.16
C GLN A 2 -2.99 21.69 -5.59
N LEU A 3 -2.85 21.59 -4.27
CA LEU A 3 -2.84 20.28 -3.59
C LEU A 3 -4.24 19.66 -3.66
N PRO A 4 -4.36 18.33 -3.80
CA PRO A 4 -5.66 17.67 -3.73
C PRO A 4 -6.28 17.89 -2.35
N LYS A 5 -7.62 17.96 -2.32
CA LYS A 5 -8.37 18.13 -1.07
C LYS A 5 -8.08 16.96 -0.12
N TYR A 6 -8.36 17.14 1.16
CA TYR A 6 -8.25 16.05 2.13
C TYR A 6 -9.16 14.88 1.68
N GLY A 7 -8.59 13.68 1.55
CA GLY A 7 -9.25 12.56 0.89
C GLY A 7 -8.32 11.37 0.63
N PRO A 8 -8.77 10.37 -0.15
CA PRO A 8 -8.05 9.12 -0.39
C PRO A 8 -6.62 9.30 -0.93
N ALA A 9 -6.35 10.40 -1.63
CA ALA A 9 -5.00 10.70 -2.14
C ALA A 9 -3.94 10.80 -1.03
N TRP A 10 -4.35 11.21 0.18
CA TRP A 10 -3.49 11.37 1.35
C TRP A 10 -3.44 10.13 2.24
N ALA A 11 -4.14 9.05 1.87
CA ALA A 11 -4.22 7.84 2.68
C ALA A 11 -2.86 7.14 2.89
N GLY A 12 -1.83 7.47 2.10
CA GLY A 12 -0.45 7.08 2.41
C GLY A 12 -0.01 7.52 3.80
N ALA A 13 -0.45 8.69 4.28
CA ALA A 13 -0.18 9.17 5.64
C ALA A 13 -0.84 8.29 6.72
N LEU A 14 -2.10 7.90 6.49
CA LEU A 14 -2.82 6.97 7.37
C LEU A 14 -2.08 5.63 7.47
N MET A 15 -1.69 5.08 6.34
CA MET A 15 -0.97 3.80 6.30
C MET A 15 0.40 3.91 6.99
N GLY A 16 1.20 4.94 6.67
CA GLY A 16 2.52 5.14 7.28
C GLY A 16 2.46 5.35 8.79
N THR A 17 1.51 6.15 9.28
CA THR A 17 1.29 6.33 10.74
C THR A 17 0.84 5.05 11.43
N SER A 18 0.02 4.23 10.78
CA SER A 18 -0.41 2.92 11.31
C SER A 18 0.77 1.95 11.42
N ILE A 19 1.63 1.87 10.40
CA ILE A 19 2.85 1.06 10.44
C ILE A 19 3.81 1.56 11.54
N ALA A 20 4.02 2.87 11.64
CA ALA A 20 4.85 3.47 12.68
C ALA A 20 4.35 3.14 14.10
N SER A 21 3.02 3.08 14.30
CA SER A 21 2.41 2.62 15.54
C SER A 21 2.81 1.18 15.86
N THR A 22 2.56 0.25 14.94
CA THR A 22 2.88 -1.17 15.13
C THR A 22 4.37 -1.37 15.41
N LEU A 23 5.26 -0.73 14.65
CA LEU A 23 6.70 -0.80 14.85
C LEU A 23 7.14 -0.22 16.20
N SER A 24 6.53 0.87 16.65
CA SER A 24 6.80 1.46 17.97
C SER A 24 6.44 0.48 19.08
N GLY A 25 5.30 -0.22 18.94
CA GLY A 25 4.90 -1.28 19.87
C GLY A 25 5.89 -2.43 19.92
N LEU A 26 6.33 -2.91 18.75
CA LEU A 26 7.31 -4.01 18.63
C LEU A 26 8.65 -3.68 19.29
N HIS A 27 9.09 -2.43 19.27
CA HIS A 27 10.34 -1.98 19.89
C HIS A 27 10.17 -1.50 21.35
N GLY A 28 8.99 -1.67 21.96
CA GLY A 28 8.72 -1.32 23.35
C GLY A 28 8.41 0.16 23.62
N PHE A 29 8.28 0.99 22.58
CA PHE A 29 7.95 2.41 22.71
C PHE A 29 6.43 2.63 22.82
N ARG A 30 5.85 2.29 23.97
CA ARG A 30 4.39 2.30 24.18
C ARG A 30 3.74 3.67 23.97
N LEU A 31 4.38 4.76 24.41
CA LEU A 31 3.84 6.12 24.22
C LEU A 31 3.76 6.49 22.73
N CYS A 32 4.80 6.16 21.96
CA CYS A 32 4.82 6.37 20.51
C CYS A 32 3.76 5.53 19.80
N GLN A 33 3.60 4.26 20.20
CA GLN A 33 2.54 3.39 19.69
C GLN A 33 1.15 4.01 19.89
N ILE A 34 0.83 4.49 21.10
CA ILE A 34 -0.45 5.13 21.39
C ILE A 34 -0.64 6.41 20.56
N ALA A 35 0.38 7.28 20.53
CA ALA A 35 0.31 8.54 19.79
C ALA A 35 0.05 8.30 18.30
N PHE A 36 0.81 7.40 17.67
CA PHE A 36 0.64 7.07 16.26
C PHE A 36 -0.70 6.37 15.97
N ALA A 37 -1.17 5.47 16.84
CA ALA A 37 -2.48 4.83 16.68
C ALA A 37 -3.64 5.83 16.74
N LEU A 38 -3.57 6.81 17.66
CA LEU A 38 -4.56 7.88 17.77
C LEU A 38 -4.52 8.78 16.54
N CYS A 39 -3.33 9.18 16.09
CA CYS A 39 -3.17 9.94 14.85
C CYS A 39 -3.75 9.18 13.64
N ALA A 40 -3.47 7.88 13.52
CA ALA A 40 -4.02 7.04 12.46
C ALA A 40 -5.56 6.99 12.52
N ALA A 41 -6.16 6.82 13.70
CA ALA A 41 -7.61 6.83 13.85
C ALA A 41 -8.24 8.17 13.41
N VAL A 42 -7.62 9.30 13.79
CA VAL A 42 -8.06 10.63 13.36
C VAL A 42 -7.93 10.79 11.85
N LEU A 43 -6.80 10.38 11.27
CA LEU A 43 -6.58 10.42 9.82
C LEU A 43 -7.59 9.56 9.06
N LEU A 44 -7.91 8.37 9.59
CA LEU A 44 -8.93 7.50 9.01
C LEU A 44 -10.29 8.20 9.01
N ALA A 45 -10.70 8.81 10.13
CA ALA A 45 -11.97 9.56 10.19
C ALA A 45 -12.00 10.73 9.19
N VAL A 46 -10.92 11.53 9.15
CA VAL A 46 -10.80 12.67 8.23
C VAL A 46 -10.87 12.22 6.77
N PHE A 47 -10.14 11.16 6.39
CA PHE A 47 -10.14 10.67 5.02
C PHE A 47 -11.43 9.94 4.65
N THR A 48 -12.11 9.31 5.60
CA THR A 48 -13.45 8.73 5.40
C THR A 48 -14.47 9.83 5.07
N VAL A 49 -14.43 10.96 5.80
CA VAL A 49 -15.25 12.13 5.49
C VAL A 49 -14.83 12.75 4.15
N GLY A 50 -13.52 12.86 3.92
CA GLY A 50 -12.93 13.36 2.67
C GLY A 50 -13.30 12.53 1.44
N ALA A 51 -13.51 11.22 1.61
CA ALA A 51 -13.88 10.30 0.52
C ALA A 51 -15.22 10.67 -0.14
N ARG A 52 -16.10 11.40 0.55
CA ARG A 52 -17.33 11.96 -0.04
C ARG A 52 -17.05 12.97 -1.15
N HIS A 53 -15.93 13.68 -1.08
CA HIS A 53 -15.52 14.68 -2.07
C HIS A 53 -14.82 14.05 -3.28
N GLU A 54 -14.26 12.85 -3.11
CA GLU A 54 -13.52 12.12 -4.15
C GLU A 54 -14.05 10.68 -4.28
N PRO A 55 -15.31 10.50 -4.73
CA PRO A 55 -15.91 9.17 -4.87
C PRO A 55 -15.08 8.28 -5.82
N PRO A 56 -15.21 6.94 -5.70
CA PRO A 56 -14.44 6.01 -6.51
C PRO A 56 -14.75 6.21 -8.00
N ARG A 57 -13.72 6.57 -8.75
CA ARG A 57 -13.71 6.79 -10.20
C ARG A 57 -12.49 6.08 -10.78
N GLN A 58 -12.59 5.61 -12.01
CA GLN A 58 -11.50 4.83 -12.64
C GLN A 58 -10.13 5.54 -12.59
N GLN A 59 -10.11 6.86 -12.61
CA GLN A 59 -8.88 7.67 -12.57
C GLN A 59 -8.24 7.77 -11.17
N ASN A 60 -9.00 7.55 -10.08
CA ASN A 60 -8.50 7.69 -8.70
C ASN A 60 -8.39 6.35 -7.96
N MET A 61 -8.46 5.22 -8.65
CA MET A 61 -8.35 3.88 -8.05
C MET A 61 -7.05 3.69 -7.26
N ALA A 62 -5.94 4.30 -7.70
CA ALA A 62 -4.68 4.30 -6.94
C ALA A 62 -4.84 4.89 -5.52
N ALA A 63 -5.60 5.99 -5.40
CA ALA A 63 -5.87 6.63 -4.12
C ALA A 63 -6.78 5.77 -3.22
N TRP A 64 -7.79 5.12 -3.82
CA TRP A 64 -8.64 4.16 -3.11
C TRP A 64 -7.89 2.88 -2.71
N GLY A 65 -6.87 2.48 -3.48
CA GLY A 65 -5.93 1.42 -3.10
C GLY A 65 -5.15 1.80 -1.85
N MET A 66 -4.64 3.03 -1.76
CA MET A 66 -3.99 3.51 -0.53
C MET A 66 -4.95 3.61 0.65
N TYR A 67 -6.19 4.05 0.42
CA TYR A 67 -7.21 4.13 1.47
C TYR A 67 -7.53 2.76 2.07
N THR A 68 -7.71 1.75 1.23
CA THR A 68 -7.95 0.37 1.68
C THR A 68 -6.77 -0.21 2.46
N MET A 69 -5.55 -0.02 1.97
CA MET A 69 -4.33 -0.43 2.69
C MET A 69 -4.22 0.28 4.05
N GLY A 70 -4.52 1.58 4.10
CA GLY A 70 -4.52 2.37 5.33
C GLY A 70 -5.58 1.91 6.34
N LEU A 71 -6.79 1.56 5.88
CA LEU A 71 -7.86 1.01 6.72
C LEU A 71 -7.44 -0.32 7.39
N LEU A 72 -6.92 -1.25 6.59
CA LEU A 72 -6.45 -2.56 7.08
C LEU A 72 -5.25 -2.41 8.05
N SER A 73 -4.32 -1.52 7.72
CA SER A 73 -3.17 -1.23 8.58
C SER A 73 -3.59 -0.58 9.90
N CYS A 74 -4.57 0.32 9.87
CA CYS A 74 -5.12 0.94 11.08
C CYS A 74 -5.80 -0.10 11.98
N GLY A 75 -6.59 -1.03 11.42
CA GLY A 75 -7.18 -2.12 12.19
C GLY A 75 -6.12 -2.98 12.87
N SER A 76 -5.08 -3.36 12.14
CA SER A 76 -3.94 -4.14 12.67
C SER A 76 -3.19 -3.39 13.78
N ALA A 77 -2.96 -2.08 13.62
CA ALA A 77 -2.30 -1.25 14.63
C ALA A 77 -3.11 -1.14 15.94
N TRP A 78 -4.43 -1.03 15.84
CA TRP A 78 -5.31 -1.00 17.01
C TRP A 78 -5.42 -2.36 17.70
N THR A 79 -5.44 -3.45 16.95
CA THR A 79 -5.35 -4.81 17.52
C THR A 79 -4.03 -5.00 18.25
N ALA A 80 -2.89 -4.60 17.66
CA ALA A 80 -1.59 -4.65 18.34
C ALA A 80 -1.50 -3.76 19.60
N LEU A 81 -2.26 -2.66 19.64
CA LEU A 81 -2.30 -1.76 20.80
C LEU A 81 -3.19 -2.33 21.92
N THR A 82 -4.36 -2.84 21.58
CA THR A 82 -5.43 -3.20 22.53
C THR A 82 -5.51 -4.69 22.86
N ALA A 83 -4.78 -5.53 22.11
CA ALA A 83 -4.92 -6.99 22.11
C ALA A 83 -6.35 -7.47 21.78
N ASN A 84 -7.14 -6.63 21.10
CA ASN A 84 -8.49 -6.95 20.66
C ASN A 84 -8.51 -7.15 19.14
N ASP A 85 -8.73 -8.39 18.72
CA ASP A 85 -8.87 -8.85 17.33
C ASP A 85 -10.06 -8.24 16.58
N GLY A 86 -11.08 -7.76 17.30
CA GLY A 86 -12.27 -7.13 16.76
C GLY A 86 -11.98 -5.94 15.83
N PHE A 87 -10.92 -5.16 16.10
CA PHE A 87 -10.52 -4.06 15.22
C PHE A 87 -9.99 -4.56 13.87
N GLN A 88 -9.14 -5.59 13.90
CA GLN A 88 -8.61 -6.22 12.69
C GLN A 88 -9.72 -6.92 11.91
N LEU A 89 -10.61 -7.66 12.56
CA LEU A 89 -11.80 -8.27 11.94
C LEU A 89 -12.68 -7.24 11.25
N ALA A 90 -13.07 -6.17 11.96
CA ALA A 90 -13.92 -5.12 11.39
C ALA A 90 -13.23 -4.45 10.19
N SER A 91 -11.94 -4.14 10.31
CA SER A 91 -11.17 -3.56 9.20
C SER A 91 -11.04 -4.53 8.03
N TRP A 92 -10.95 -5.84 8.27
CA TRP A 92 -10.80 -6.85 7.23
C TRP A 92 -12.09 -7.06 6.44
N TRP A 93 -13.23 -7.16 7.12
CA TRP A 93 -14.55 -7.31 6.48
C TRP A 93 -14.93 -6.13 5.58
N ILE A 94 -14.40 -4.94 5.87
CA ILE A 94 -14.60 -3.76 5.02
C ILE A 94 -13.47 -3.64 3.99
N GLY A 95 -12.23 -3.78 4.44
CA GLY A 95 -11.02 -3.53 3.67
C GLY A 95 -10.75 -4.58 2.62
N ALA A 96 -10.91 -5.88 2.91
CA ALA A 96 -10.62 -6.95 1.96
C ALA A 96 -11.57 -6.92 0.74
N PRO A 97 -12.90 -6.81 0.89
CA PRO A 97 -13.80 -6.66 -0.26
C PRO A 97 -13.54 -5.39 -1.07
N LEU A 98 -13.27 -4.27 -0.38
CA LEU A 98 -12.96 -3.01 -1.06
C LEU A 98 -11.63 -3.07 -1.81
N SER A 99 -10.63 -3.78 -1.27
CA SER A 99 -9.34 -4.04 -1.91
C SER A 99 -9.51 -4.84 -3.19
N ALA A 100 -10.30 -5.92 -3.15
CA ALA A 100 -10.62 -6.72 -4.32
C ALA A 100 -11.37 -5.89 -5.38
N LEU A 101 -12.37 -5.09 -4.96
CA LEU A 101 -13.14 -4.22 -5.86
C LEU A 101 -12.22 -3.22 -6.57
N VAL A 102 -11.37 -2.52 -5.84
CA VAL A 102 -10.44 -1.51 -6.38
C VAL A 102 -9.44 -2.14 -7.33
N CYS A 103 -8.90 -3.33 -6.99
CA CYS A 103 -8.00 -4.07 -7.86
C CYS A 103 -8.68 -4.50 -9.16
N LEU A 104 -9.83 -5.15 -9.09
CA LEU A 104 -10.57 -5.62 -10.25
C LEU A 104 -11.03 -4.46 -11.15
N TRP A 105 -11.41 -3.33 -10.55
CA TRP A 105 -11.82 -2.15 -11.30
C TRP A 105 -10.64 -1.50 -12.03
N GLN A 106 -9.45 -1.45 -11.39
CA GLN A 106 -8.23 -1.00 -12.04
C GLN A 106 -7.85 -1.90 -13.22
N LEU A 107 -7.92 -3.22 -13.05
CA LEU A 107 -7.66 -4.19 -14.14
C LEU A 107 -8.64 -4.03 -15.29
N TRP A 108 -9.93 -3.87 -14.96
CA TRP A 108 -10.96 -3.60 -15.95
C TRP A 108 -10.69 -2.31 -16.72
N ALA A 109 -10.21 -1.26 -16.04
CA ALA A 109 -9.89 0.02 -16.65
C ALA A 109 -8.68 -0.09 -17.60
N PHE A 110 -7.64 -0.85 -17.24
CA PHE A 110 -6.54 -1.13 -18.16
C PHE A 110 -7.00 -1.84 -19.43
N TRP A 111 -7.92 -2.79 -19.30
CA TRP A 111 -8.44 -3.54 -20.45
C TRP A 111 -9.38 -2.71 -21.33
N LYS A 112 -10.37 -2.04 -20.74
CA LYS A 112 -11.45 -1.37 -21.49
C LYS A 112 -11.15 0.07 -21.88
N ARG A 113 -10.26 0.76 -21.16
CA ARG A 113 -9.99 2.20 -21.35
C ARG A 113 -8.50 2.52 -21.26
N PRO A 114 -7.65 1.92 -22.12
CA PRO A 114 -6.23 2.22 -22.14
C PRO A 114 -5.94 3.71 -22.42
N SER A 115 -6.84 4.42 -23.10
CA SER A 115 -6.73 5.86 -23.38
C SER A 115 -6.70 6.76 -22.14
N LEU A 116 -7.16 6.27 -20.98
CA LEU A 116 -7.08 6.99 -19.71
C LEU A 116 -5.68 6.94 -19.08
N TYR A 117 -4.83 6.04 -19.57
CA TYR A 117 -3.50 5.80 -19.03
C TYR A 117 -2.46 6.42 -19.97
N GLY A 118 -1.85 7.50 -19.51
CA GLY A 118 -0.78 8.20 -20.23
C GLY A 118 0.58 7.53 -20.05
N LYS A 119 1.56 8.28 -19.54
CA LYS A 119 2.89 7.74 -19.27
C LYS A 119 2.85 6.73 -18.11
N PRO A 120 3.52 5.57 -18.24
CA PRO A 120 3.68 4.60 -17.16
C PRO A 120 4.12 5.25 -15.86
N ALA A 121 3.41 4.93 -14.78
CA ALA A 121 3.62 5.53 -13.48
C ALA A 121 3.38 4.50 -12.37
N PHE A 122 4.29 4.44 -11.40
CA PHE A 122 4.19 3.52 -10.27
C PHE A 122 2.87 3.60 -9.47
N PRO A 123 2.21 4.76 -9.30
CA PRO A 123 0.92 4.83 -8.61
C PRO A 123 -0.16 3.93 -9.20
N TRP A 124 -0.08 3.57 -10.48
CA TRP A 124 -1.01 2.63 -11.10
C TRP A 124 -1.06 1.27 -10.41
N GLY A 125 0.04 0.87 -9.75
CA GLY A 125 0.13 -0.38 -9.02
C GLY A 125 -0.55 -0.35 -7.67
N LEU A 126 -0.79 0.81 -7.04
CA LEU A 126 -1.35 0.88 -5.68
C LEU A 126 -2.67 0.14 -5.53
N ALA A 127 -3.54 0.25 -6.54
CA ALA A 127 -4.81 -0.49 -6.59
C ALA A 127 -4.62 -2.01 -6.75
N LEU A 128 -3.51 -2.46 -7.34
CA LEU A 128 -3.19 -3.88 -7.52
C LEU A 128 -2.47 -4.46 -6.30
N VAL A 129 -1.81 -3.62 -5.49
CA VAL A 129 -1.10 -4.04 -4.28
C VAL A 129 -2.05 -4.22 -3.09
N THR A 130 -3.14 -3.46 -3.03
CA THR A 130 -4.04 -3.50 -1.86
C THR A 130 -4.57 -4.90 -1.46
N PRO A 131 -4.89 -5.83 -2.38
CA PRO A 131 -5.24 -7.20 -1.99
C PRO A 131 -4.14 -7.92 -1.20
N MET A 132 -2.86 -7.67 -1.48
CA MET A 132 -1.76 -8.26 -0.71
C MET A 132 -1.79 -7.86 0.76
N VAL A 133 -2.18 -6.62 1.08
CA VAL A 133 -2.34 -6.19 2.48
C VAL A 133 -3.50 -6.92 3.15
N ALA A 134 -4.59 -7.16 2.41
CA ALA A 134 -5.68 -8.00 2.88
C ALA A 134 -5.27 -9.47 3.06
N ALA A 135 -4.32 -9.95 2.25
CA ALA A 135 -3.75 -11.29 2.37
C ALA A 135 -2.94 -11.46 3.66
N THR A 136 -2.05 -10.51 3.99
CA THR A 136 -1.31 -10.49 5.26
C THR A 136 -2.26 -10.46 6.45
N SER A 137 -3.23 -9.55 6.44
CA SER A 137 -4.21 -9.46 7.53
C SER A 137 -5.10 -10.71 7.63
N GLY A 138 -5.39 -11.38 6.51
CA GLY A 138 -6.14 -12.63 6.48
C GLY A 138 -5.35 -13.80 7.07
N GLY A 139 -4.06 -13.91 6.75
CA GLY A 139 -3.17 -14.91 7.35
C GLY A 139 -2.99 -14.73 8.86
N GLN A 140 -2.91 -13.48 9.33
CA GLN A 140 -2.86 -13.20 10.77
C GLN A 140 -4.14 -13.61 11.51
N LEU A 141 -5.30 -13.53 10.86
CA LEU A 141 -6.59 -13.91 11.44
C LEU A 141 -6.88 -15.42 11.32
N SER A 142 -6.19 -16.15 10.42
CA SER A 142 -6.60 -17.51 10.08
C SER A 142 -6.42 -18.52 11.21
N ASP A 143 -5.42 -18.32 12.06
CA ASP A 143 -5.09 -19.26 13.13
C ASP A 143 -6.21 -19.31 14.19
N GLU A 144 -6.83 -18.17 14.49
CA GLU A 144 -7.87 -18.05 15.51
C GLU A 144 -9.30 -18.08 14.94
N HIS A 145 -9.51 -17.62 13.70
CA HIS A 145 -10.85 -17.43 13.12
C HIS A 145 -11.19 -18.36 11.96
N GLY A 146 -10.26 -19.25 11.59
CA GLY A 146 -10.51 -20.37 10.69
C GLY A 146 -10.08 -20.18 9.24
N ALA A 147 -10.27 -21.24 8.46
CA ALA A 147 -9.67 -21.42 7.15
C ALA A 147 -10.16 -20.43 6.07
N LEU A 148 -11.31 -19.77 6.26
CA LEU A 148 -11.82 -18.79 5.30
C LEU A 148 -10.82 -17.65 5.08
N TYR A 149 -10.27 -17.10 6.16
CA TYR A 149 -9.31 -16.00 6.09
C TYR A 149 -8.03 -16.41 5.37
N HIS A 150 -7.60 -17.67 5.58
CA HIS A 150 -6.47 -18.25 4.87
C HIS A 150 -6.75 -18.37 3.37
N TYR A 151 -7.84 -19.01 2.95
CA TYR A 151 -8.15 -19.19 1.53
C TYR A 151 -8.33 -17.87 0.79
N VAL A 152 -9.05 -16.92 1.39
CA VAL A 152 -9.20 -15.57 0.82
C VAL A 152 -7.83 -14.89 0.75
N GLY A 153 -7.00 -15.03 1.77
CA GLY A 153 -5.64 -14.51 1.78
C GLY A 153 -4.77 -15.08 0.65
N VAL A 154 -4.81 -16.39 0.42
CA VAL A 154 -4.09 -17.04 -0.68
C VAL A 154 -4.56 -16.51 -2.04
N VAL A 155 -5.87 -16.35 -2.25
CA VAL A 155 -6.41 -15.77 -3.50
C VAL A 155 -5.92 -14.33 -3.69
N CYS A 156 -5.97 -13.51 -2.65
CA CYS A 156 -5.50 -12.13 -2.68
C CYS A 156 -4.00 -12.03 -2.94
N PHE A 157 -3.19 -12.93 -2.36
CA PHE A 157 -1.76 -13.03 -2.56
C PHE A 157 -1.43 -13.25 -4.05
N TRP A 158 -2.04 -14.28 -4.65
CA TRP A 158 -1.81 -14.60 -6.06
C TRP A 158 -2.37 -13.54 -7.00
N LEU A 159 -3.51 -12.93 -6.68
CA LEU A 159 -4.07 -11.83 -7.44
C LEU A 159 -3.07 -10.67 -7.53
N THR A 160 -2.47 -10.24 -6.42
CA THR A 160 -1.48 -9.16 -6.47
C THR A 160 -0.19 -9.59 -7.17
N LEU A 161 0.35 -10.79 -6.93
CA LEU A 161 1.57 -11.23 -7.60
C LEU A 161 1.43 -11.26 -9.12
N THR A 162 0.32 -11.80 -9.62
CA THR A 162 0.08 -11.95 -11.05
C THR A 162 -0.25 -10.63 -11.76
N THR A 163 -0.62 -9.58 -11.01
CA THR A 163 -1.04 -8.30 -11.60
C THR A 163 -0.05 -7.17 -11.36
N ALA A 164 0.46 -7.01 -10.13
CA ALA A 164 1.35 -5.92 -9.76
C ALA A 164 2.78 -6.13 -10.26
N ILE A 165 3.32 -7.36 -10.22
CA ILE A 165 4.69 -7.63 -10.69
C ILE A 165 4.84 -7.31 -12.18
N PRO A 166 3.97 -7.80 -13.09
CA PRO A 166 4.07 -7.45 -14.51
C PRO A 166 3.94 -5.95 -14.77
N LEU A 167 3.06 -5.27 -14.03
CA LEU A 167 2.90 -3.82 -14.14
C LEU A 167 4.17 -3.08 -13.75
N PHE A 168 4.79 -3.44 -12.61
CA PHE A 168 6.02 -2.79 -12.17
C PHE A 168 7.21 -3.11 -13.07
N ALA A 169 7.33 -4.36 -13.55
CA ALA A 169 8.32 -4.73 -14.55
C ALA A 169 8.16 -3.88 -15.82
N TYR A 170 6.93 -3.66 -16.28
CA TYR A 170 6.63 -2.77 -17.42
C TYR A 170 7.00 -1.31 -17.13
N CYS A 171 6.73 -0.79 -15.94
CA CYS A 171 7.15 0.56 -15.54
C CYS A 171 8.69 0.70 -15.57
N PHE A 172 9.42 -0.22 -14.95
CA PHE A 172 10.89 -0.23 -14.95
C PHE A 172 11.44 -0.31 -16.38
N TRP A 173 10.92 -1.22 -17.21
CA TRP A 173 11.27 -1.31 -18.62
C TRP A 173 11.07 0.04 -19.31
N SER A 174 9.88 0.63 -19.17
CA SER A 174 9.55 1.90 -19.83
C SER A 174 10.50 3.02 -19.42
N PHE A 175 10.85 3.10 -18.14
CA PHE A 175 11.81 4.08 -17.62
C PHE A 175 13.21 3.90 -18.22
N MET A 176 13.68 2.65 -18.30
CA MET A 176 14.97 2.34 -18.93
C MET A 176 14.97 2.66 -20.43
N ARG A 177 13.91 2.26 -21.15
CA ARG A 177 13.81 2.42 -22.62
C ARG A 177 13.71 3.87 -23.05
N HIS A 178 12.93 4.67 -22.33
CA HIS A 178 12.62 6.05 -22.73
C HIS A 178 13.41 7.09 -21.91
N ARG A 179 14.36 6.65 -21.08
CA ARG A 179 15.23 7.48 -20.22
C ARG A 179 14.47 8.54 -19.41
N TYR A 180 13.30 8.18 -18.90
CA TYR A 180 12.56 9.01 -17.93
C TYR A 180 12.37 8.24 -16.64
N HIS A 181 12.28 8.94 -15.53
CA HIS A 181 12.06 8.37 -14.21
C HIS A 181 11.18 9.33 -13.37
N PRO A 182 10.52 8.84 -12.30
CA PRO A 182 9.79 9.70 -11.38
C PRO A 182 10.71 10.78 -10.81
N SER A 183 10.30 12.05 -10.95
CA SER A 183 11.07 13.22 -10.50
C SER A 183 10.13 14.26 -9.90
N GLY A 184 10.69 15.25 -9.21
CA GLY A 184 9.91 16.30 -8.55
C GLY A 184 8.96 15.73 -7.49
N ALA A 185 7.71 16.20 -7.49
CA ALA A 185 6.66 15.74 -6.56
C ALA A 185 6.28 14.24 -6.73
N ALA A 186 6.64 13.61 -7.85
CA ALA A 186 6.39 12.19 -8.11
C ALA A 186 7.55 11.28 -7.67
N ALA A 187 8.70 11.83 -7.26
CA ALA A 187 9.88 11.02 -6.92
C ALA A 187 9.61 10.01 -5.79
N GLY A 188 8.79 10.39 -4.78
CA GLY A 188 8.38 9.49 -3.70
C GLY A 188 7.59 8.26 -4.17
N THR A 189 7.00 8.29 -5.36
CA THR A 189 6.30 7.12 -5.92
C THR A 189 7.24 6.00 -6.32
N ALA A 190 8.55 6.26 -6.43
CA ALA A 190 9.56 5.24 -6.73
C ALA A 190 9.69 4.17 -5.63
N TRP A 191 9.19 4.44 -4.42
CA TRP A 191 9.15 3.49 -3.31
C TRP A 191 7.98 2.49 -3.40
N ILE A 192 6.95 2.77 -4.20
CA ILE A 192 5.74 1.93 -4.30
C ILE A 192 6.03 0.46 -4.66
N PRO A 193 6.93 0.13 -5.61
CA PRO A 193 7.25 -1.26 -5.92
C PRO A 193 7.81 -2.05 -4.74
N LEU A 194 8.52 -1.39 -3.82
CA LEU A 194 9.04 -2.04 -2.62
C LEU A 194 7.94 -2.41 -1.64
N GLY A 195 6.80 -1.71 -1.69
CA GLY A 195 5.58 -2.13 -0.99
C GLY A 195 5.16 -3.55 -1.36
N VAL A 196 5.29 -3.97 -2.63
CA VAL A 196 5.02 -5.38 -3.01
C VAL A 196 6.06 -6.32 -2.43
N VAL A 197 7.33 -5.93 -2.47
CA VAL A 197 8.42 -6.75 -1.91
C VAL A 197 8.18 -7.01 -0.42
N GLY A 198 7.95 -5.95 0.36
CA GLY A 198 7.69 -6.04 1.80
C GLY A 198 6.38 -6.76 2.13
N GLN A 199 5.26 -6.32 1.52
CA GLN A 199 3.94 -6.89 1.83
C GLN A 199 3.81 -8.35 1.35
N SER A 200 4.38 -8.71 0.21
CA SER A 200 4.36 -10.12 -0.22
C SER A 200 5.25 -11.01 0.64
N THR A 201 6.38 -10.49 1.14
CA THR A 201 7.21 -11.23 2.10
C THR A 201 6.42 -11.48 3.39
N ALA A 202 5.82 -10.44 3.96
CA ALA A 202 4.99 -10.55 5.16
C ALA A 202 3.82 -11.54 4.97
N ALA A 203 3.08 -11.41 3.85
CA ALA A 203 1.99 -12.32 3.51
C ALA A 203 2.48 -13.77 3.36
N SER A 204 3.63 -13.99 2.72
CA SER A 204 4.17 -15.34 2.52
C SER A 204 4.56 -16.04 3.82
N THR A 205 5.03 -15.28 4.81
CA THR A 205 5.36 -15.82 6.13
C THR A 205 4.10 -16.27 6.86
N VAL A 206 3.04 -15.45 6.85
CA VAL A 206 1.80 -15.80 7.58
C VAL A 206 0.91 -16.80 6.84
N LEU A 207 0.98 -16.88 5.50
CA LEU A 207 0.14 -17.80 4.73
C LEU A 207 0.83 -19.14 4.40
N PHE A 208 2.16 -19.16 4.24
CA PHE A 208 2.85 -20.35 3.71
C PHE A 208 4.07 -20.76 4.53
N ASP A 209 4.43 -20.01 5.59
CA ASP A 209 5.68 -20.20 6.34
C ASP A 209 6.93 -20.21 5.44
N ALA A 210 6.88 -19.45 4.34
CA ALA A 210 7.84 -19.55 3.24
C ALA A 210 9.05 -18.61 3.41
N HIS A 211 9.95 -18.90 4.34
CA HIS A 211 11.13 -18.05 4.60
C HIS A 211 12.06 -17.84 3.39
N LEU A 212 12.20 -18.85 2.52
CA LEU A 212 13.02 -18.75 1.31
C LEU A 212 12.50 -17.69 0.33
N TYR A 213 11.18 -17.52 0.26
CA TYR A 213 10.55 -16.50 -0.56
C TYR A 213 10.96 -15.09 -0.11
N GLY A 214 11.08 -14.87 1.20
CA GLY A 214 11.58 -13.61 1.76
C GLY A 214 13.00 -13.26 1.33
N ILE A 215 13.89 -14.26 1.21
CA ILE A 215 15.26 -14.06 0.70
C ILE A 215 15.23 -13.64 -0.77
N VAL A 216 14.43 -14.32 -1.60
CA VAL A 216 14.28 -13.97 -3.02
C VAL A 216 13.75 -12.55 -3.19
N MET A 217 12.71 -12.20 -2.43
CA MET A 217 12.13 -10.86 -2.44
C MET A 217 13.12 -9.81 -1.94
N PHE A 218 13.94 -10.11 -0.93
CA PHE A 218 15.01 -9.23 -0.48
C PHE A 218 16.02 -8.92 -1.60
N VAL A 219 16.47 -9.94 -2.34
CA VAL A 219 17.40 -9.76 -3.48
C VAL A 219 16.79 -8.87 -4.56
N ILE A 220 15.49 -9.00 -4.83
CA ILE A 220 14.76 -8.13 -5.77
C ILE A 220 14.58 -6.71 -5.19
N GLY A 221 14.37 -6.60 -3.88
CA GLY A 221 14.16 -5.33 -3.18
C GLY A 221 15.39 -4.43 -3.17
N VAL A 222 16.61 -4.97 -3.13
CA VAL A 222 17.86 -4.19 -3.13
C VAL A 222 17.95 -3.23 -4.33
N PRO A 223 17.89 -3.69 -5.60
CA PRO A 223 17.97 -2.78 -6.75
C PRO A 223 16.80 -1.80 -6.82
N CYS A 224 15.58 -2.23 -6.45
CA CYS A 224 14.43 -1.34 -6.37
C CYS A 224 14.65 -0.21 -5.33
N SER A 225 15.27 -0.53 -4.19
CA SER A 225 15.62 0.43 -3.14
C SER A 225 16.66 1.44 -3.60
N LEU A 226 17.71 0.99 -4.27
CA LEU A 226 18.73 1.90 -4.82
C LEU A 226 18.14 2.86 -5.85
N PHE A 227 17.25 2.36 -6.72
CA PHE A 227 16.54 3.20 -7.69
C PHE A 227 15.61 4.22 -7.01
N ALA A 228 14.86 3.79 -5.99
CA ALA A 228 13.98 4.67 -5.23
C ALA A 228 14.76 5.76 -4.49
N MET A 229 15.86 5.39 -3.85
CA MET A 229 16.79 6.33 -3.21
C MET A 229 17.33 7.35 -4.20
N TYR A 230 17.80 6.90 -5.37
CA TYR A 230 18.28 7.79 -6.43
C TYR A 230 17.23 8.85 -6.81
N CYS A 231 15.99 8.43 -7.08
CA CYS A 231 14.92 9.36 -7.45
C CYS A 231 14.56 10.30 -6.29
N PHE A 232 14.43 9.74 -5.08
CA PHE A 232 13.97 10.47 -3.90
C PHE A 232 14.99 11.51 -3.42
N TYR A 233 16.26 11.13 -3.28
CA TYR A 233 17.30 12.07 -2.84
C TYR A 233 17.54 13.17 -3.85
N GLN A 234 17.45 12.89 -5.15
CA GLN A 234 17.49 13.95 -6.16
C GLN A 234 16.38 14.98 -5.97
N ALA A 235 15.15 14.54 -5.66
CA ALA A 235 14.04 15.44 -5.42
C ALA A 235 14.19 16.25 -4.11
N VAL A 236 14.77 15.64 -3.07
CA VAL A 236 15.10 16.31 -1.80
C VAL A 236 16.15 17.40 -2.02
N VAL A 237 17.26 17.07 -2.69
CA VAL A 237 18.34 18.03 -3.01
C VAL A 237 17.83 19.16 -3.90
N ALA A 238 16.94 18.84 -4.85
CA ALA A 238 16.31 19.84 -5.72
C ALA A 238 15.19 20.65 -5.04
N ILE A 239 14.90 20.42 -3.75
CA ILE A 239 13.83 21.08 -2.97
C ILE A 239 12.49 21.03 -3.74
N SER A 240 12.17 19.84 -4.24
CA SER A 240 10.99 19.64 -5.06
C SER A 240 9.69 19.89 -4.27
N PRO A 241 8.63 20.40 -4.91
CA PRO A 241 7.37 20.67 -4.23
C PRO A 241 6.80 19.43 -3.51
N TYR A 242 6.28 19.65 -2.30
CA TYR A 242 5.60 18.61 -1.53
C TYR A 242 4.25 18.23 -2.16
N GLY A 243 3.87 16.97 -2.02
CA GLY A 243 2.62 16.43 -2.53
C GLY A 243 2.37 15.00 -2.06
N PRO A 244 1.20 14.43 -2.36
CA PRO A 244 0.82 13.10 -1.86
C PRO A 244 1.80 11.98 -2.24
N GLY A 245 2.49 12.11 -3.38
CA GLY A 245 3.48 11.14 -3.84
C GLY A 245 4.66 10.95 -2.89
N TRP A 246 4.95 11.92 -2.00
CA TRP A 246 5.99 11.79 -0.98
C TRP A 246 5.69 10.71 0.05
N TRP A 247 4.41 10.44 0.33
CA TRP A 247 3.98 9.34 1.20
C TRP A 247 4.21 7.96 0.58
N GLY A 248 4.61 7.88 -0.69
CA GLY A 248 5.09 6.61 -1.27
C GLY A 248 6.26 6.01 -0.49
N ALA A 249 7.07 6.84 0.17
CA ALA A 249 8.20 6.40 0.99
C ALA A 249 7.81 5.69 2.29
N THR A 250 6.54 5.74 2.71
CA THR A 250 6.08 5.05 3.94
C THR A 250 5.55 3.65 3.67
N PHE A 251 5.62 3.17 2.42
CA PHE A 251 5.20 1.81 2.02
C PHE A 251 6.25 0.72 2.32
N VAL A 252 7.42 1.12 2.83
CA VAL A 252 8.66 0.34 2.88
C VAL A 252 9.01 0.00 4.31
#